data_AF-A0A2N9IMG4-F1
#
_entry.id   AF-A0A2N9IMG4-F1
#
_cell.length_a   1.000
_cell.length_b   1.000
_cell.length_c   1.000
_cell.angle_alpha   90.00
_cell.angle_beta   90.00
_cell.angle_gamma   90.00
#
_symmetry.space_group_name_H-M   'P 1'
#
loop_
_entity.id
_entity.type
_entity.pdbx_description
1 polymer ?
#
loop_
_entity_poly.entity_id
_entity_poly.type
_entity_poly.pdbx_seq_one_letter_code
_entity_poly.pdbx_strand_id
1 'polypeptide(L)'
;MEKPFHMGQTIAGESSTSKTLPILSIPVLDIIDEIKLASDLKLSVHENEVAQKMKELGLQRAKMFGWQNTYVFTKAMGEMLVNSVRGDIPVVIIRPTIIESTHKEPFPGWIQGNRMLDPWIISYGKGRLPGFLGDPKAIVDVVPLDMVVNASIAAIAKHGIAAKPELNVYHVGSSTINPLVLNDVFKFSCDHFTCSPLMDSKGENIDITGMKFFSSMDNFSSYISDEITQRSGVMDAPISDSKLRGKLEMKCKKEVELLVHMAKLYEPYMFYRGW
;
A
#
# COMPACT_ATOMS: atom_id res chain seq x y z
N MET A 1 16.27 -8.40 -17.22
CA MET A 1 15.41 -9.38 -16.54
C MET A 1 15.83 -9.39 -15.09
N GLU A 2 14.86 -9.35 -14.20
CA GLU A 2 15.15 -9.25 -12.76
C GLU A 2 15.56 -10.61 -12.19
N LYS A 3 16.25 -10.59 -11.05
CA LYS A 3 16.68 -11.83 -10.40
C LYS A 3 15.50 -12.51 -9.67
N PRO A 4 15.36 -13.85 -9.78
CA PRO A 4 14.45 -14.59 -8.93
C PRO A 4 14.94 -14.59 -7.49
N PHE A 5 14.00 -14.76 -6.56
CA PHE A 5 14.36 -15.07 -5.18
C PHE A 5 14.81 -16.54 -5.07
N HIS A 6 15.82 -16.77 -4.25
CA HIS A 6 16.34 -18.08 -3.90
C HIS A 6 16.09 -18.37 -2.41
N MET A 7 15.98 -19.66 -2.07
CA MET A 7 15.83 -20.10 -0.67
C MET A 7 16.91 -19.48 0.23
N GLY A 8 16.52 -19.06 1.43
CA GLY A 8 17.43 -18.43 2.39
C GLY A 8 17.66 -16.93 2.18
N GLN A 9 17.26 -16.35 1.04
CA GLN A 9 17.50 -14.93 0.77
C GLN A 9 16.63 -14.00 1.61
N THR A 10 17.21 -12.88 2.00
CA THR A 10 16.53 -11.80 2.72
C THR A 10 16.87 -10.42 2.15
N ILE A 11 15.96 -9.46 2.27
CA ILE A 11 16.21 -8.06 1.88
C ILE A 11 16.61 -7.18 3.08
N ALA A 12 16.82 -7.78 4.25
CA ALA A 12 17.31 -7.10 5.45
C ALA A 12 18.67 -6.40 5.22
N GLY A 13 19.47 -6.91 4.28
CA GLY A 13 20.74 -6.26 3.89
C GLY A 13 20.57 -5.02 3.02
N GLU A 14 19.46 -4.88 2.29
CA GLU A 14 19.23 -3.75 1.37
C GLU A 14 18.79 -2.49 2.11
N SER A 15 18.06 -2.66 3.22
CA SER A 15 17.67 -1.57 4.13
C SER A 15 18.83 -0.99 4.94
N SER A 16 20.01 -1.65 4.93
CA SER A 16 21.22 -1.23 5.66
C SER A 16 21.93 -0.01 5.02
N THR A 17 21.53 0.40 3.82
CA THR A 17 22.05 1.62 3.17
C THR A 17 21.48 2.91 3.80
N SER A 18 20.49 2.79 4.71
CA SER A 18 19.92 3.89 5.49
C SER A 18 20.37 3.83 6.97
N LYS A 19 21.55 4.41 7.26
CA LYS A 19 21.97 5.03 8.54
C LYS A 19 21.77 4.28 9.88
N THR A 20 21.73 2.94 9.94
CA THR A 20 21.76 2.24 11.24
C THR A 20 22.67 1.01 11.19
N LEU A 21 23.30 0.69 12.34
CA LEU A 21 24.46 -0.18 12.54
C LEU A 21 24.58 -1.42 11.61
N PRO A 22 25.81 -1.85 11.29
CA PRO A 22 26.02 -3.06 10.49
C PRO A 22 25.38 -4.27 11.20
N ILE A 23 24.43 -4.90 10.50
CA ILE A 23 23.84 -6.16 10.92
C ILE A 23 24.99 -7.20 10.93
N LEU A 24 25.38 -7.68 12.12
CA LEU A 24 26.47 -8.63 12.32
C LEU A 24 26.27 -9.97 11.59
N SER A 25 25.04 -10.30 11.20
CA SER A 25 24.69 -11.46 10.39
C SER A 25 23.32 -11.24 9.73
N ILE A 26 23.26 -11.24 8.39
CA ILE A 26 21.99 -11.19 7.66
C ILE A 26 21.22 -12.49 8.01
N PRO A 27 19.97 -12.40 8.51
CA PRO A 27 19.20 -13.59 8.85
C PRO A 27 18.95 -14.42 7.60
N VAL A 28 19.05 -15.75 7.73
CA VAL A 28 18.71 -16.70 6.67
C VAL A 28 17.24 -17.08 6.82
N LEU A 29 16.47 -16.98 5.74
CA LEU A 29 15.04 -17.30 5.75
C LEU A 29 14.80 -18.79 5.47
N ASP A 30 14.40 -19.53 6.50
CA ASP A 30 13.90 -20.91 6.36
C ASP A 30 12.36 -20.93 6.35
N ILE A 31 11.79 -21.17 5.18
CA ILE A 31 10.33 -21.15 4.97
C ILE A 31 9.63 -22.28 5.76
N ILE A 32 10.27 -23.44 5.94
CA ILE A 32 9.68 -24.55 6.68
C ILE A 32 9.57 -24.21 8.15
N ASP A 33 10.62 -23.59 8.71
CA ASP A 33 10.60 -23.09 10.08
C ASP A 33 9.57 -21.97 10.26
N GLU A 34 9.40 -21.06 9.29
CA GLU A 34 8.33 -20.04 9.35
C GLU A 34 6.93 -20.65 9.38
N ILE A 35 6.66 -21.66 8.55
CA ILE A 35 5.38 -22.36 8.51
C ILE A 35 5.15 -23.08 9.84
N LYS A 36 6.17 -23.76 10.37
CA LYS A 36 6.09 -24.46 11.64
C LYS A 36 5.81 -23.49 12.79
N LEU A 37 6.53 -22.37 12.85
CA LEU A 37 6.33 -21.31 13.84
C LEU A 37 4.89 -20.78 13.82
N ALA A 38 4.35 -20.50 12.62
CA ALA A 38 2.97 -20.05 12.46
C ALA A 38 1.94 -21.12 12.90
N SER A 39 2.22 -22.39 12.60
CA SER A 39 1.37 -23.52 13.00
C SER A 39 1.37 -23.74 14.52
N ASP A 40 2.55 -23.75 15.13
CA ASP A 40 2.72 -23.93 16.58
C ASP A 40 2.06 -22.79 17.35
N LEU A 41 2.19 -21.54 16.87
CA LEU A 41 1.48 -20.40 17.46
C LEU A 41 -0.04 -20.61 17.41
N LYS A 42 -0.57 -21.03 16.26
CA LYS A 42 -2.01 -21.26 16.10
C LYS A 42 -2.54 -22.33 17.07
N LEU A 43 -1.76 -23.37 17.37
CA LEU A 43 -2.14 -24.44 18.30
C LEU A 43 -2.01 -24.03 19.77
N SER A 44 -1.12 -23.08 20.09
CA SER A 44 -0.84 -22.65 21.47
C SER A 44 -1.75 -21.52 21.99
N VAL A 45 -2.62 -20.97 21.15
CA VAL A 45 -3.40 -19.75 21.43
C VAL A 45 -4.89 -20.04 21.39
N HIS A 46 -5.66 -19.42 22.30
CA HIS A 46 -7.12 -19.48 22.28
C HIS A 46 -7.71 -18.94 20.98
N GLU A 47 -8.76 -19.57 20.44
CA GLU A 47 -9.35 -19.25 19.13
C GLU A 47 -9.68 -17.76 18.94
N ASN A 48 -10.11 -17.08 20.00
CA ASN A 48 -10.45 -15.66 20.00
C ASN A 48 -9.24 -14.72 19.83
N GLU A 49 -8.02 -15.18 20.15
CA GLU A 49 -6.78 -14.41 20.07
C GLU A 49 -5.92 -14.76 18.84
N VAL A 50 -6.16 -15.90 18.19
CA VAL A 50 -5.35 -16.41 17.07
C VAL A 50 -5.16 -15.34 16.00
N ALA A 51 -6.24 -14.66 15.59
CA ALA A 51 -6.18 -13.67 14.53
C ALA A 51 -5.25 -12.48 14.87
N GLN A 52 -5.27 -12.01 16.12
CA GLN A 52 -4.42 -10.89 16.54
C GLN A 52 -2.96 -11.33 16.65
N LYS A 53 -2.68 -12.46 17.31
CA LYS A 53 -1.31 -12.97 17.47
C LYS A 53 -0.67 -13.36 16.14
N MET A 54 -1.44 -13.88 15.19
CA MET A 54 -0.96 -14.18 13.83
C MET A 54 -0.58 -12.93 13.05
N LYS A 55 -1.36 -11.84 13.18
CA LYS A 55 -1.02 -10.55 12.57
C LYS A 55 0.27 -9.99 13.15
N GLU A 56 0.40 -10.03 14.47
CA GLU A 56 1.61 -9.57 15.17
C GLU A 56 2.84 -10.39 14.76
N LEU A 57 2.74 -11.72 14.82
CA LEU A 57 3.80 -12.62 14.37
C LEU A 57 4.22 -12.28 12.94
N GLY A 58 3.28 -12.24 12.01
CA GLY A 58 3.60 -11.97 10.61
C GLY A 58 4.32 -10.63 10.40
N LEU A 59 3.89 -9.56 11.08
CA LEU A 59 4.55 -8.26 11.00
C LEU A 59 5.96 -8.31 11.58
N GLN A 60 6.15 -8.99 12.71
CA GLN A 60 7.46 -9.20 13.31
C GLN A 60 8.39 -9.99 12.37
N ARG A 61 7.92 -11.08 11.76
CA ARG A 61 8.71 -11.89 10.81
C ARG A 61 9.06 -11.09 9.56
N ALA A 62 8.10 -10.40 8.95
CA ALA A 62 8.36 -9.56 7.78
C ALA A 62 9.47 -8.54 8.06
N LYS A 63 9.36 -7.80 9.18
CA LYS A 63 10.36 -6.83 9.60
C LYS A 63 11.74 -7.46 9.87
N MET A 64 11.77 -8.60 10.57
CA MET A 64 13.02 -9.33 10.87
C MET A 64 13.81 -9.64 9.59
N PHE A 65 13.11 -10.00 8.52
CA PHE A 65 13.74 -10.36 7.26
C PHE A 65 13.89 -9.17 6.29
N GLY A 66 13.38 -7.98 6.63
CA GLY A 66 13.55 -6.74 5.85
C GLY A 66 12.36 -6.32 4.98
N TRP A 67 11.25 -7.06 5.03
CA TRP A 67 10.04 -6.76 4.30
C TRP A 67 9.12 -5.80 5.06
N GLN A 68 8.52 -4.85 4.34
CA GLN A 68 7.67 -3.81 4.92
C GLN A 68 6.38 -4.34 5.54
N ASN A 69 5.81 -5.41 4.97
CA ASN A 69 4.60 -6.03 5.48
C ASN A 69 4.54 -7.53 5.18
N THR A 70 3.56 -8.20 5.79
CA THR A 70 3.30 -9.64 5.62
C THR A 70 2.95 -10.04 4.20
N TYR A 71 2.26 -9.19 3.44
CA TYR A 71 1.90 -9.48 2.07
C TYR A 71 3.13 -9.63 1.17
N VAL A 72 4.04 -8.64 1.17
CA VAL A 72 5.25 -8.72 0.34
C VAL A 72 6.19 -9.83 0.82
N PHE A 73 6.25 -10.08 2.13
CA PHE A 73 7.04 -11.16 2.72
C PHE A 73 6.53 -12.54 2.27
N THR A 74 5.22 -12.79 2.36
CA THR A 74 4.63 -14.06 1.95
C THR A 74 4.71 -14.29 0.44
N LYS A 75 4.60 -13.23 -0.38
CA LYS A 75 4.83 -13.32 -1.83
C LYS A 75 6.27 -13.70 -2.15
N ALA A 76 7.26 -13.11 -1.48
CA ALA A 76 8.66 -13.47 -1.67
C ALA A 76 8.93 -14.95 -1.30
N MET A 77 8.41 -15.42 -0.16
CA MET A 77 8.47 -16.85 0.21
C MET A 77 7.80 -17.75 -0.83
N GLY A 78 6.65 -17.33 -1.37
CA GLY A 78 5.97 -18.06 -2.44
C GLY A 78 6.82 -18.20 -3.70
N GLU A 79 7.48 -17.12 -4.12
CA GLU A 79 8.40 -17.16 -5.27
C GLU A 79 9.60 -18.09 -5.04
N MET A 80 10.20 -18.04 -3.85
CA MET A 80 11.30 -18.93 -3.46
C MET A 80 10.86 -20.39 -3.50
N LEU A 81 9.69 -20.71 -2.93
CA LEU A 81 9.14 -22.05 -2.91
C LEU A 81 8.88 -22.55 -4.33
N VAL A 82 8.21 -21.76 -5.17
CA VAL A 82 7.97 -22.10 -6.59
C VAL A 82 9.28 -22.39 -7.31
N ASN A 83 10.30 -21.55 -7.14
CA ASN A 83 11.60 -21.77 -7.77
C ASN A 83 12.26 -23.07 -7.30
N SER A 84 12.11 -23.42 -6.01
CA SER A 84 12.70 -24.63 -5.43
C SER A 84 11.99 -25.94 -5.84
N VAL A 85 10.67 -25.90 -6.09
CA VAL A 85 9.87 -27.12 -6.34
C VAL A 85 9.47 -27.31 -7.80
N ARG A 86 9.66 -26.32 -8.67
CA ARG A 86 9.18 -26.37 -10.07
C ARG A 86 9.80 -27.50 -10.91
N GLY A 87 10.97 -28.03 -10.54
CA GLY A 87 11.71 -28.98 -11.37
C GLY A 87 11.93 -28.43 -12.78
N ASP A 88 11.54 -29.19 -13.79
CA ASP A 88 11.66 -28.80 -15.20
C ASP A 88 10.48 -27.95 -15.73
N ILE A 89 9.51 -27.59 -14.88
CA ILE A 89 8.37 -26.78 -15.30
C ILE A 89 8.85 -25.35 -15.60
N PRO A 90 8.61 -24.81 -16.81
CA PRO A 90 8.84 -23.41 -17.14
C PRO A 90 7.97 -22.52 -16.27
N VAL A 91 8.56 -21.50 -15.66
CA VAL A 91 7.83 -20.56 -14.78
C VAL A 91 8.07 -19.13 -15.23
N VAL A 92 7.00 -18.34 -15.24
CA VAL A 92 7.07 -16.89 -15.39
C VAL A 92 6.48 -16.25 -14.14
N ILE A 93 7.24 -15.36 -13.52
CA ILE A 93 6.79 -14.52 -12.41
C ILE A 93 6.61 -13.10 -12.93
N ILE A 94 5.40 -12.57 -12.80
CA ILE A 94 5.08 -11.18 -13.09
C ILE A 94 4.99 -10.44 -11.75
N ARG A 95 5.82 -9.41 -11.58
CA ARG A 95 5.79 -8.49 -10.43
C ARG A 95 5.29 -7.13 -10.90
N PRO A 96 3.96 -6.90 -10.89
CA PRO A 96 3.42 -5.59 -11.19
C PRO A 96 3.66 -4.62 -10.05
N THR A 97 3.68 -3.33 -10.36
CA THR A 97 3.64 -2.25 -9.37
C THR A 97 2.19 -2.00 -8.94
N ILE A 98 1.86 -0.82 -8.42
CA ILE A 98 0.49 -0.54 -7.96
C ILE A 98 -0.43 -0.54 -9.17
N ILE A 99 -1.28 -1.57 -9.27
CA ILE A 99 -2.22 -1.68 -10.37
C ILE A 99 -3.38 -0.72 -10.15
N GLU A 100 -3.59 0.16 -11.12
CA GLU A 100 -4.70 1.11 -11.16
C GLU A 100 -5.59 0.87 -12.38
N SER A 101 -6.62 1.69 -12.53
CA SER A 101 -7.62 1.57 -13.60
C SER A 101 -7.02 1.44 -15.01
N THR A 102 -7.78 0.80 -15.90
CA THR A 102 -7.34 0.51 -17.27
C THR A 102 -7.13 1.77 -18.08
N HIS A 103 -6.10 1.74 -18.92
CA HIS A 103 -5.84 2.83 -19.85
C HIS A 103 -6.80 2.77 -21.05
N LYS A 104 -7.03 1.56 -21.59
CA LYS A 104 -7.77 1.35 -22.83
C LYS A 104 -8.79 0.22 -22.78
N GLU A 105 -8.41 -0.97 -22.32
CA GLU A 105 -9.27 -2.18 -22.41
C GLU A 105 -9.73 -2.65 -21.02
N PRO A 106 -11.00 -3.04 -20.81
CA PRO A 106 -12.10 -3.09 -21.78
C PRO A 106 -12.65 -1.71 -22.18
N PHE A 107 -12.42 -0.69 -21.35
CA PHE A 107 -12.62 0.73 -21.65
C PHE A 107 -11.77 1.56 -20.68
N PRO A 108 -11.47 2.85 -20.96
CA PRO A 108 -10.68 3.68 -20.05
C PRO A 108 -11.34 3.86 -18.67
N GLY A 109 -10.55 3.72 -17.60
CA GLY A 109 -11.01 3.92 -16.23
C GLY A 109 -11.73 2.72 -15.61
N TRP A 110 -11.76 1.55 -16.27
CA TRP A 110 -12.34 0.35 -15.67
C TRP A 110 -11.46 -0.17 -14.53
N ILE A 111 -12.09 -0.48 -13.39
CA ILE A 111 -11.45 -1.12 -12.24
C ILE A 111 -12.48 -1.93 -11.45
N GLN A 112 -12.05 -3.04 -10.83
CA GLN A 112 -12.91 -3.85 -9.99
C GLN A 112 -12.84 -3.41 -8.52
N GLY A 113 -13.74 -2.49 -8.16
CA GLY A 113 -13.84 -1.93 -6.81
C GLY A 113 -12.72 -0.96 -6.48
N ASN A 114 -12.82 -0.30 -5.33
CA ASN A 114 -11.86 0.73 -4.92
C ASN A 114 -10.68 0.09 -4.18
N ARG A 115 -9.47 0.18 -4.74
CA ARG A 115 -8.26 -0.44 -4.17
C ARG A 115 -7.09 0.54 -4.20
N MET A 116 -6.07 0.25 -3.40
CA MET A 116 -4.79 0.96 -3.40
C MET A 116 -4.91 2.49 -3.30
N LEU A 117 -4.80 3.24 -4.39
CA LEU A 117 -4.91 4.72 -4.38
C LEU A 117 -6.36 5.22 -4.43
N ASP A 118 -7.30 4.44 -4.98
CA ASP A 118 -8.70 4.89 -5.13
C ASP A 118 -9.32 5.42 -3.84
N PRO A 119 -9.18 4.75 -2.67
CA PRO A 119 -9.76 5.26 -1.43
C PRO A 119 -9.21 6.62 -1.04
N TRP A 120 -7.93 6.90 -1.34
CA TRP A 120 -7.30 8.18 -1.05
C TRP A 120 -7.80 9.28 -2.00
N ILE A 121 -7.85 8.98 -3.30
CA ILE A 121 -8.35 9.92 -4.32
C ILE A 121 -9.83 10.25 -4.07
N ILE A 122 -10.65 9.23 -3.78
CA ILE A 122 -12.08 9.42 -3.48
C ILE A 122 -12.27 10.15 -2.15
N SER A 123 -11.48 9.85 -1.12
CA SER A 123 -11.55 10.56 0.17
C SER A 123 -11.17 12.03 0.00
N TYR A 124 -10.14 12.30 -0.81
CA TYR A 124 -9.75 13.65 -1.19
C TYR A 124 -10.87 14.38 -1.93
N GLY A 125 -11.44 13.79 -2.99
CA GLY A 125 -12.57 14.38 -3.73
C GLY A 125 -13.84 14.58 -2.90
N LYS A 126 -14.00 13.84 -1.79
CA LYS A 126 -15.09 14.03 -0.81
C LYS A 126 -14.76 15.05 0.27
N GLY A 127 -13.61 15.72 0.20
CA GLY A 127 -13.16 16.68 1.21
C GLY A 127 -12.89 16.02 2.58
N ARG A 128 -12.63 14.71 2.63
CA ARG A 128 -12.37 13.95 3.88
C ARG A 128 -10.89 13.65 4.13
N LEU A 129 -10.03 14.05 3.20
CA LEU A 129 -8.58 13.93 3.32
C LEU A 129 -7.95 15.32 3.27
N PRO A 130 -7.84 16.03 4.41
CA PRO A 130 -7.35 17.41 4.40
C PRO A 130 -5.82 17.54 4.34
N GLY A 131 -5.10 16.45 4.63
CA GLY A 131 -3.65 16.41 4.58
C GLY A 131 -3.15 14.99 4.34
N PHE A 132 -1.88 14.85 3.97
CA PHE A 132 -1.24 13.58 3.69
C PHE A 132 0.16 13.51 4.31
N LEU A 133 0.51 12.38 4.94
CA LEU A 133 1.85 12.13 5.46
C LEU A 133 2.70 11.47 4.37
N GLY A 134 3.74 12.18 3.90
CA GLY A 134 4.63 11.66 2.86
C GLY A 134 5.53 12.72 2.25
N ASP A 135 6.62 12.29 1.62
CA ASP A 135 7.45 13.18 0.80
C ASP A 135 6.67 13.51 -0.49
N PRO A 136 6.36 14.78 -0.80
CA PRO A 136 5.68 15.14 -2.05
C PRO A 136 6.45 14.69 -3.30
N LYS A 137 7.75 14.43 -3.17
CA LYS A 137 8.62 13.92 -4.24
C LYS A 137 8.73 12.39 -4.25
N ALA A 138 8.03 11.68 -3.35
CA ALA A 138 8.00 10.22 -3.36
C ALA A 138 7.42 9.72 -4.68
N ILE A 139 8.08 8.70 -5.26
CA ILE A 139 7.62 8.05 -6.47
C ILE A 139 6.48 7.11 -6.10
N VAL A 140 5.36 7.23 -6.82
CA VAL A 140 4.20 6.36 -6.72
C VAL A 140 4.14 5.56 -8.01
N ASP A 141 4.77 4.37 -8.00
CA ASP A 141 4.81 3.52 -9.19
C ASP A 141 3.47 2.84 -9.42
N VAL A 142 2.71 3.39 -10.38
CA VAL A 142 1.42 2.87 -10.82
C VAL A 142 1.51 2.30 -12.23
N VAL A 143 0.70 1.29 -12.50
CA VAL A 143 0.58 0.68 -13.82
C VAL A 143 -0.89 0.40 -14.16
N PRO A 144 -1.37 0.73 -15.36
CA PRO A 144 -2.72 0.37 -15.78
C PRO A 144 -2.92 -1.15 -15.83
N LEU A 145 -4.07 -1.62 -15.35
CA LEU A 145 -4.40 -3.04 -15.28
C LEU A 145 -4.29 -3.77 -16.63
N ASP A 146 -4.76 -3.15 -17.72
CA ASP A 146 -4.71 -3.71 -19.06
C ASP A 146 -3.28 -3.90 -19.57
N MET A 147 -2.35 -3.03 -19.19
CA MET A 147 -0.93 -3.20 -19.50
C MET A 147 -0.33 -4.39 -18.76
N VAL A 148 -0.72 -4.63 -17.50
CA VAL A 148 -0.27 -5.81 -16.74
C VAL A 148 -0.78 -7.11 -17.36
N VAL A 149 -2.04 -7.12 -17.78
CA VAL A 149 -2.64 -8.28 -18.48
C VAL A 149 -1.91 -8.53 -19.80
N ASN A 150 -1.69 -7.49 -20.61
CA ASN A 150 -0.99 -7.61 -21.89
C ASN A 150 0.46 -8.10 -21.70
N ALA A 151 1.18 -7.59 -20.70
CA ALA A 151 2.52 -8.06 -20.37
C ALA A 151 2.52 -9.55 -19.96
N SER A 152 1.52 -9.97 -19.19
CA SER A 152 1.36 -11.37 -18.76
C SER A 152 1.11 -12.30 -19.95
N ILE A 153 0.20 -11.92 -20.86
CA ILE A 153 -0.10 -12.69 -22.08
C ILE A 153 1.14 -12.77 -22.98
N ALA A 154 1.85 -11.66 -23.17
CA ALA A 154 3.08 -11.63 -23.96
C ALA A 154 4.16 -12.56 -23.37
N ALA A 155 4.33 -12.55 -22.04
CA ALA A 155 5.28 -13.42 -21.37
C ALA A 155 4.89 -14.91 -21.50
N ILE A 156 3.60 -15.23 -21.39
CA ILE A 156 3.09 -16.58 -21.64
C ILE A 156 3.39 -17.01 -23.08
N ALA A 157 3.09 -16.17 -24.08
CA ALA A 157 3.35 -16.50 -25.48
C ALA A 157 4.84 -16.74 -25.75
N LYS A 158 5.72 -15.92 -25.15
CA LYS A 158 7.18 -16.02 -25.31
C LYS A 158 7.76 -17.30 -24.69
N HIS A 159 7.37 -17.64 -23.47
CA HIS A 159 7.99 -18.74 -22.72
C HIS A 159 7.23 -20.06 -22.83
N GLY A 160 5.93 -20.02 -23.12
CA GLY A 160 5.06 -21.20 -23.22
C GLY A 160 5.36 -22.08 -24.44
N ILE A 161 5.77 -21.48 -25.57
CA ILE A 161 6.07 -22.25 -26.79
C ILE A 161 7.40 -22.99 -26.68
N ALA A 162 8.43 -22.33 -26.15
CA ALA A 162 9.77 -22.92 -26.06
C ALA A 162 9.89 -23.97 -24.94
N ALA A 163 8.99 -23.92 -23.94
CA ALA A 163 8.91 -24.83 -22.80
C ALA A 163 10.27 -25.14 -22.13
N LYS A 164 11.19 -24.16 -22.13
CA LYS A 164 12.50 -24.32 -21.50
C LYS A 164 12.32 -24.37 -19.98
N PRO A 165 13.06 -25.21 -19.24
CA PRO A 165 12.95 -25.36 -17.79
C PRO A 165 13.55 -24.15 -17.02
N GLU A 166 13.21 -22.93 -17.44
CA GLU A 166 13.70 -21.66 -16.90
C GLU A 166 12.62 -20.96 -16.07
N LEU A 167 13.08 -20.14 -15.12
CA LEU A 167 12.24 -19.20 -14.39
C LEU A 167 12.60 -17.80 -14.84
N ASN A 168 11.62 -17.09 -15.39
CA ASN A 168 11.79 -15.71 -15.84
C ASN A 168 10.98 -14.76 -14.95
N VAL A 169 11.57 -13.62 -14.62
CA VAL A 169 10.93 -12.59 -13.81
C VAL A 169 10.78 -11.30 -14.62
N TYR A 170 9.57 -10.77 -14.66
CA TYR A 170 9.25 -9.48 -15.26
C TYR A 170 8.73 -8.51 -14.21
N HIS A 171 9.36 -7.34 -14.13
CA HIS A 171 8.79 -6.17 -13.46
C HIS A 171 7.89 -5.43 -14.44
N VAL A 172 6.66 -5.16 -14.03
CA VAL A 172 5.70 -4.41 -14.85
C VAL A 172 5.33 -3.16 -14.07
N GLY A 173 6.06 -2.09 -14.34
CA GLY A 173 5.92 -0.78 -13.69
C GLY A 173 6.28 0.34 -14.66
N SER A 174 5.98 1.57 -14.26
CA SER A 174 6.19 2.76 -15.10
C SER A 174 7.35 3.64 -14.60
N SER A 175 7.73 3.54 -13.33
CA SER A 175 8.59 4.54 -12.68
C SER A 175 10.00 4.68 -13.23
N THR A 176 10.57 3.62 -13.81
CA THR A 176 11.92 3.63 -14.37
C THR A 176 12.05 4.49 -15.62
N ILE A 177 10.93 4.75 -16.32
CA ILE A 177 10.89 5.53 -17.56
C ILE A 177 10.03 6.78 -17.40
N ASN A 178 8.92 6.69 -16.66
CA ASN A 178 7.96 7.76 -16.47
C ASN A 178 7.50 7.80 -14.99
N PRO A 179 8.31 8.35 -14.08
CA PRO A 179 7.97 8.40 -12.66
C PRO A 179 6.82 9.36 -12.38
N LEU A 180 5.78 8.86 -11.72
CA LEU A 180 4.71 9.66 -11.15
C LEU A 180 5.07 10.01 -9.71
N VAL A 181 5.14 11.30 -9.37
CA VAL A 181 5.41 11.74 -7.99
C VAL A 181 4.10 11.96 -7.22
N LEU A 182 4.14 11.77 -5.90
CA LEU A 182 2.98 11.86 -5.02
C LEU A 182 2.27 13.22 -5.11
N ASN A 183 3.01 14.31 -5.24
CA ASN A 183 2.43 15.64 -5.45
C ASN A 183 1.59 15.72 -6.73
N ASP A 184 2.04 15.08 -7.81
CA ASP A 184 1.34 15.10 -9.09
C ASP A 184 0.06 14.26 -9.03
N VAL A 185 0.04 13.15 -8.28
CA VAL A 185 -1.18 12.37 -8.01
C VAL A 185 -2.29 13.27 -7.45
N PHE A 186 -1.97 14.05 -6.41
CA PHE A 186 -2.94 14.93 -5.77
C PHE A 186 -3.24 16.18 -6.58
N LYS A 187 -2.28 16.68 -7.36
CA LYS A 187 -2.51 17.77 -8.31
C LYS A 187 -3.52 17.36 -9.38
N PHE A 188 -3.31 16.23 -10.06
CA PHE A 188 -4.25 15.72 -11.07
C PHE A 188 -5.63 15.43 -10.47
N SER A 189 -5.66 14.90 -9.24
CA SER A 189 -6.91 14.70 -8.51
C SER A 189 -7.62 16.04 -8.24
N CYS A 190 -6.87 17.08 -7.85
CA CYS A 190 -7.40 18.42 -7.60
C CYS A 190 -8.00 19.03 -8.87
N ASP A 191 -7.25 18.96 -9.97
CA ASP A 191 -7.68 19.46 -11.27
C ASP A 191 -8.97 18.74 -11.71
N HIS A 192 -9.03 17.42 -11.55
CA HIS A 192 -10.22 16.62 -11.87
C HIS A 192 -11.45 17.03 -11.04
N PHE A 193 -11.34 17.08 -9.71
CA PHE A 193 -12.48 17.41 -8.84
C PHE A 193 -12.86 18.89 -8.87
N THR A 194 -11.97 19.78 -9.32
CA THR A 194 -12.33 21.17 -9.60
C THR A 194 -13.23 21.27 -10.84
N CYS A 195 -12.93 20.49 -11.89
CA CYS A 195 -13.76 20.45 -13.11
C CYS A 195 -15.01 19.57 -12.97
N SER A 196 -14.98 18.58 -12.09
CA SER A 196 -16.06 17.60 -11.89
C SER A 196 -16.21 17.31 -10.39
N PRO A 197 -16.77 18.27 -9.62
CA PRO A 197 -16.89 18.13 -8.17
C PRO A 197 -17.81 16.98 -7.80
N LEU A 198 -17.45 16.28 -6.72
CA LEU A 198 -18.37 15.37 -6.06
C LEU A 198 -19.39 16.18 -5.26
N MET A 199 -20.58 15.60 -5.09
CA MET A 199 -21.63 16.21 -4.28
C MET A 199 -21.64 15.64 -2.87
N ASP A 200 -21.97 16.50 -1.91
CA ASP A 200 -22.21 16.09 -0.53
C ASP A 200 -23.60 15.44 -0.37
N SER A 201 -23.98 15.12 0.88
CA SER A 201 -25.30 14.54 1.17
C SER A 201 -26.48 15.47 0.92
N LYS A 202 -26.24 16.78 0.78
CA LYS A 202 -27.24 17.82 0.49
C LYS A 202 -27.35 18.11 -1.01
N GLY A 203 -26.47 17.53 -1.83
CA GLY A 203 -26.40 17.78 -3.27
C GLY A 203 -25.57 19.02 -3.62
N GLU A 204 -24.80 19.56 -2.68
CA GLU A 204 -23.92 20.71 -2.90
C GLU A 204 -22.55 20.22 -3.38
N ASN A 205 -21.94 20.96 -4.33
CA ASN A 205 -20.61 20.64 -4.82
C ASN A 205 -19.58 20.79 -3.69
N ILE A 206 -18.68 19.81 -3.59
CA ILE A 206 -17.57 19.84 -2.64
C ILE A 206 -16.39 20.55 -3.29
N ASP A 207 -16.02 21.69 -2.72
CA ASP A 207 -14.82 22.43 -3.14
C ASP A 207 -13.56 21.78 -2.56
N ILE A 208 -12.64 21.42 -3.45
CA ILE A 208 -11.37 20.80 -3.09
C ILE A 208 -10.25 21.82 -3.18
N THR A 209 -9.36 21.78 -2.19
CA THR A 209 -8.14 22.60 -2.16
C THR A 209 -6.91 21.73 -2.27
N GLY A 210 -5.81 22.29 -2.75
CA GLY A 210 -4.56 21.56 -2.96
C GLY A 210 -4.07 20.83 -1.70
N MET A 211 -3.56 19.61 -1.89
CA MET A 211 -3.12 18.75 -0.80
C MET A 211 -1.96 19.34 0.00
N LYS A 212 -2.07 19.27 1.34
CA LYS A 212 -0.97 19.59 2.26
C LYS A 212 -0.20 18.33 2.63
N PHE A 213 1.12 18.38 2.47
CA PHE A 213 2.02 17.29 2.81
C PHE A 213 2.73 17.53 4.14
N PHE A 214 2.92 16.46 4.90
CA PHE A 214 3.60 16.47 6.19
C PHE A 214 4.73 15.45 6.20
N SER A 215 5.86 15.82 6.79
CA SER A 215 7.02 14.94 6.97
C SER A 215 7.11 14.34 8.39
N SER A 216 6.19 14.69 9.29
CA SER A 216 6.16 14.23 10.67
C SER A 216 4.75 13.79 11.06
N MET A 217 4.65 12.62 11.69
CA MET A 217 3.39 12.07 12.22
C MET A 217 2.73 13.02 13.23
N ASP A 218 3.51 13.70 14.05
CA ASP A 218 2.97 14.59 15.10
C ASP A 218 2.30 15.80 14.45
N ASN A 219 2.98 16.46 13.50
CA ASN A 219 2.43 17.60 12.77
C ASN A 219 1.21 17.20 11.94
N PHE A 220 1.29 16.04 11.27
CA PHE A 220 0.16 15.49 10.53
C PHE A 220 -1.04 15.24 11.44
N SER A 221 -0.85 14.51 12.54
CA SER A 221 -1.94 14.14 13.45
C SER A 221 -2.60 15.36 14.10
N SER A 222 -1.81 16.34 14.55
CA SER A 222 -2.33 17.61 15.09
C SER A 222 -3.16 18.35 14.04
N TYR A 223 -2.64 18.48 12.82
CA TYR A 223 -3.36 19.17 11.74
C TYR A 223 -4.68 18.49 11.37
N ILE A 224 -4.67 17.16 11.21
CA ILE A 224 -5.86 16.39 10.88
C ILE A 224 -6.92 16.50 12.00
N SER A 225 -6.50 16.45 13.27
CA SER A 225 -7.39 16.65 14.41
C SER A 225 -8.07 18.01 14.36
N ASP A 226 -7.30 19.09 14.22
CA ASP A 226 -7.83 20.46 14.20
C ASP A 226 -8.81 20.68 13.05
N GLU A 227 -8.43 20.23 11.84
CA GLU A 227 -9.24 20.42 10.64
C GLU A 227 -10.55 19.62 10.69
N ILE A 228 -10.52 18.36 11.15
CA ILE A 228 -11.75 17.54 11.27
C ILE A 228 -12.68 18.14 12.33
N THR A 229 -12.14 18.59 13.47
CA THR A 229 -12.94 19.24 14.51
C THR A 229 -13.61 20.51 13.99
N GLN A 230 -12.90 21.34 13.23
CA GLN A 230 -13.48 22.55 12.61
C GLN A 230 -14.59 22.20 11.61
N ARG A 231 -14.37 21.22 10.72
CA ARG A 231 -15.35 20.83 9.67
C ARG A 231 -16.61 20.16 10.22
N SER A 232 -16.51 19.54 11.40
CA SER A 232 -17.59 18.77 11.99
C SER A 232 -18.75 19.60 12.56
N GLY A 233 -18.58 20.92 12.67
CA GLY A 233 -19.55 21.81 13.32
C GLY A 233 -19.70 21.56 14.83
N VAL A 234 -18.81 20.77 15.46
CA VAL A 234 -18.81 20.51 16.92
C VAL A 234 -18.67 21.81 17.71
N MET A 235 -17.94 22.79 17.17
CA MET A 235 -17.77 24.11 17.78
C MET A 235 -19.00 25.01 17.62
N ASP A 236 -19.82 24.76 16.59
CA ASP A 236 -21.04 25.51 16.28
C ASP A 236 -22.31 24.90 16.92
N ALA A 237 -22.21 23.66 17.44
CA ALA A 237 -23.30 22.98 18.09
C ALA A 237 -23.67 23.66 19.43
N PRO A 238 -24.95 23.95 19.70
CA PRO A 238 -25.37 24.55 20.96
C PRO A 238 -24.93 23.70 22.16
N ILE A 239 -24.36 24.34 23.18
CA ILE A 239 -23.91 23.69 24.43
C ILE A 239 -25.03 22.86 25.09
N SER A 240 -26.29 23.21 24.82
CA SER A 240 -27.49 22.54 25.34
C SER A 240 -27.75 21.14 24.78
N ASP A 241 -27.24 20.76 23.60
CA ASP A 241 -27.41 19.41 23.04
C ASP A 241 -26.17 18.55 23.22
N SER A 242 -25.90 18.21 24.48
CA SER A 242 -24.75 17.37 24.89
C SER A 242 -24.70 16.01 24.18
N LYS A 243 -25.87 15.46 23.80
CA LYS A 243 -25.97 14.15 23.14
C LYS A 243 -25.56 14.24 21.67
N LEU A 244 -26.01 15.26 20.95
CA LEU A 244 -25.58 15.50 19.56
C LEU A 244 -24.09 15.81 19.50
N ARG A 245 -23.61 16.68 20.39
CA ARG A 245 -22.19 17.06 20.47
C ARG A 245 -21.29 15.85 20.75
N GLY A 246 -21.64 15.01 21.73
CA GLY A 246 -20.90 13.79 22.03
C GLY A 246 -20.88 12.78 20.87
N LYS A 247 -21.95 12.68 20.07
CA LYS A 247 -21.97 11.85 18.86
C LYS A 247 -21.02 12.39 17.79
N LEU A 248 -21.01 13.71 17.57
CA LEU A 248 -20.14 14.35 16.59
C LEU A 248 -18.67 14.22 16.99
N GLU A 249 -18.33 14.44 18.26
CA GLU A 249 -16.98 14.25 18.81
C GLU A 249 -16.49 12.81 18.61
N MET A 250 -17.32 11.81 18.93
CA MET A 250 -16.97 10.41 18.68
C MET A 250 -16.73 10.11 17.19
N LYS A 251 -17.53 10.71 16.29
CA LYS A 251 -17.35 10.54 14.85
C LYS A 251 -16.01 11.14 14.40
N CYS A 252 -15.70 12.36 14.83
CA CYS A 252 -14.44 13.03 14.52
C CYS A 252 -13.25 12.22 14.99
N LYS A 253 -13.29 11.75 16.25
CA LYS A 253 -12.24 10.94 16.84
C LYS A 253 -11.97 9.67 16.02
N LYS A 254 -13.02 8.95 15.61
CA LYS A 254 -12.88 7.74 14.77
C LYS A 254 -12.28 8.06 13.40
N GLU A 255 -12.63 9.19 12.81
CA GLU A 255 -12.11 9.62 11.50
C GLU A 255 -10.63 9.99 11.58
N VAL A 256 -10.23 10.74 12.61
CA VAL A 256 -8.82 11.05 12.91
C VAL A 256 -8.04 9.76 13.15
N GLU A 257 -8.52 8.87 14.01
CA GLU A 257 -7.88 7.58 14.32
C GLU A 257 -7.66 6.75 13.06
N LEU A 258 -8.65 6.72 12.16
CA LEU A 258 -8.54 6.02 10.88
C LEU A 258 -7.45 6.63 9.99
N LEU A 259 -7.44 7.95 9.80
CA LEU A 259 -6.43 8.61 8.96
C LEU A 259 -5.01 8.48 9.51
N VAL A 260 -4.83 8.61 10.83
CA VAL A 260 -3.55 8.40 11.51
C VAL A 260 -3.10 6.94 11.40
N HIS A 261 -4.02 5.99 11.56
CA HIS A 261 -3.71 4.57 11.38
C HIS A 261 -3.25 4.27 9.95
N MET A 262 -3.95 4.80 8.96
CA MET A 262 -3.59 4.64 7.54
C MET A 262 -2.25 5.31 7.24
N ALA A 263 -1.99 6.52 7.74
CA ALA A 263 -0.70 7.19 7.58
C ALA A 263 0.46 6.33 8.12
N LYS A 264 0.30 5.74 9.31
CA LYS A 264 1.30 4.81 9.90
C LYS A 264 1.53 3.57 9.03
N LEU A 265 0.47 3.03 8.43
CA LEU A 265 0.57 1.84 7.59
C LEU A 265 1.36 2.10 6.31
N TYR A 266 1.21 3.29 5.71
CA TYR A 266 1.85 3.64 4.45
C TYR A 266 3.14 4.45 4.58
N GLU A 267 3.44 4.97 5.77
CA GLU A 267 4.65 5.76 6.06
C GLU A 267 5.95 5.16 5.49
N PRO A 268 6.24 3.84 5.62
CA PRO A 268 7.48 3.28 5.09
C PRO A 268 7.61 3.41 3.57
N TYR A 269 6.50 3.43 2.84
CA TYR A 269 6.48 3.59 1.38
C TYR A 269 6.62 5.06 0.97
N MET A 270 6.00 5.97 1.73
CA MET A 270 5.94 7.40 1.40
C MET A 270 7.24 8.16 1.64
N PHE A 271 8.20 7.55 2.34
CA PHE A 271 9.55 8.10 2.56
C PHE A 271 10.66 7.20 2.01
N TYR A 272 10.30 6.12 1.30
CA TYR A 272 11.27 5.22 0.71
C TYR A 272 12.00 5.88 -0.47
N ARG A 273 13.33 5.80 -0.47
CA ARG A 273 14.21 6.40 -1.49
C ARG A 273 15.05 5.38 -2.27
N GLY A 274 14.79 4.08 -2.12
CA GLY A 274 15.57 3.04 -2.79
C GLY A 274 15.07 2.76 -4.20
N TRP A 275 15.13 3.78 -5.06
CA TRP A 275 14.81 3.73 -6.49
C TRP A 275 16.07 4.05 -7.29
#